data_AF-A0AAV4SPL0-F1
#
_entry.id   AF-A0AAV4SPL0-F1
#
_cell.length_a   1.000
_cell.length_b   1.000
_cell.length_c   1.000
_cell.angle_alpha   90.00
_cell.angle_beta   90.00
_cell.angle_gamma   90.00
#
_symmetry.space_group_name_H-M   'P 1'
#
loop_
_entity.id
_entity.type
_entity.pdbx_description
1 polymer ?
#
loop_
_entity_poly.entity_id
_entity_poly.type
_entity_poly.pdbx_seq_one_letter_code
_entity_poly.pdbx_strand_id
1 'polypeptide(L)'
;MWTDVELRLQQLKEIRRSARKKYLKEIDDQFVAALISYDEGLLCDDTVLAAAAWRTLYGFRPVDPRLLEAIVSYIRMQVDHLDSLNTEDIMHRGSVTFLPIKSIIHHIPSE
;
A
#
# COMPACT_ATOMS: atom_id res chain seq x y z
N MET A 1 -11.91 -6.72 4.33
CA MET A 1 -10.85 -6.76 3.29
C MET A 1 -10.92 -8.04 2.48
N TRP A 2 -10.66 -9.23 3.05
CA TRP A 2 -10.60 -10.49 2.30
C TRP A 2 -11.89 -10.86 1.55
N THR A 3 -13.06 -10.59 2.13
CA THR A 3 -14.35 -10.76 1.46
C THR A 3 -14.45 -9.96 0.16
N ASP A 4 -13.86 -8.77 0.10
CA ASP A 4 -13.83 -7.95 -1.11
C ASP A 4 -12.90 -8.54 -2.17
N VAL A 5 -11.74 -9.07 -1.75
CA VAL A 5 -10.81 -9.79 -2.64
C VAL A 5 -11.50 -11.00 -3.27
N GLU A 6 -12.20 -11.79 -2.47
CA GLU A 6 -12.96 -12.95 -2.95
C GLU A 6 -14.07 -12.54 -3.94
N LEU A 7 -14.82 -11.48 -3.63
CA LEU A 7 -15.86 -10.95 -4.50
C LEU A 7 -15.29 -10.47 -5.85
N ARG A 8 -14.17 -9.75 -5.84
CA ARG A 8 -13.49 -9.30 -7.07
C ARG A 8 -12.97 -10.47 -7.89
N LEU A 9 -12.39 -11.49 -7.25
CA LEU A 9 -11.99 -12.73 -7.91
C LEU A 9 -13.20 -13.47 -8.53
N GLN A 10 -14.39 -13.36 -7.92
CA GLN A 10 -15.60 -13.97 -8.46
C GLN A 10 -16.09 -13.32 -9.74
N GLN A 11 -15.91 -12.00 -9.88
CA GLN A 11 -16.29 -11.22 -11.06
C GLN A 11 -15.46 -11.55 -12.30
N LEU A 12 -14.31 -12.22 -12.15
CA LEU A 12 -13.48 -12.69 -13.26
C LEU A 12 -14.16 -13.89 -13.94
N LYS A 13 -14.89 -13.62 -15.03
CA LYS A 13 -15.82 -14.53 -15.70
C LYS A 13 -15.19 -15.84 -16.21
N GLU A 14 -13.88 -15.87 -16.47
CA GLU A 14 -13.21 -16.99 -17.17
C GLU A 14 -12.08 -17.66 -16.39
N ILE A 15 -12.23 -17.83 -15.07
CA ILE A 15 -11.19 -18.47 -14.25
C ILE A 15 -11.72 -19.74 -13.59
N ARG A 16 -11.04 -20.87 -13.84
CA ARG A 16 -11.29 -22.16 -13.20
C ARG A 16 -11.22 -22.03 -11.67
N ARG A 17 -12.06 -22.77 -10.93
CA ARG A 17 -12.08 -22.74 -9.45
C ARG A 17 -10.71 -23.02 -8.82
N SER A 18 -9.94 -23.97 -9.36
CA SER A 18 -8.58 -24.27 -8.89
C SER A 18 -7.62 -23.10 -9.04
N ALA A 19 -7.69 -22.38 -10.16
CA ALA A 19 -6.90 -21.18 -10.40
C ALA A 19 -7.33 -20.04 -9.45
N ARG A 20 -8.62 -19.88 -9.14
CA ARG A 20 -9.09 -18.90 -8.14
C ARG A 20 -8.49 -19.16 -6.76
N LYS A 21 -8.47 -20.43 -6.30
CA LYS A 21 -7.85 -20.79 -5.02
C LYS A 21 -6.35 -20.48 -5.01
N LYS A 22 -5.66 -20.73 -6.13
CA LYS A 22 -4.25 -20.38 -6.30
C LYS A 22 -4.04 -18.86 -6.20
N TYR A 23 -4.82 -18.06 -6.92
CA TYR A 23 -4.70 -16.60 -6.87
C TYR A 23 -5.01 -16.02 -5.49
N LEU A 24 -6.01 -16.56 -4.78
CA LEU A 24 -6.30 -16.12 -3.42
C LEU A 24 -5.09 -16.36 -2.50
N LYS A 25 -4.45 -17.52 -2.61
CA LYS A 25 -3.22 -17.82 -1.88
C LYS A 25 -2.08 -16.88 -2.28
N GLU A 26 -1.89 -16.61 -3.56
CA GLU A 26 -0.84 -15.69 -4.03
C GLU A 26 -1.04 -14.27 -3.50
N ILE A 27 -2.29 -13.78 -3.46
CA ILE A 27 -2.61 -12.46 -2.89
C ILE A 27 -2.35 -12.45 -1.39
N ASP A 28 -2.69 -13.52 -0.67
CA ASP A 28 -2.40 -13.65 0.77
C ASP A 28 -0.88 -13.63 1.03
N ASP A 29 -0.13 -14.46 0.31
CA ASP A 29 1.33 -14.50 0.42
C ASP A 29 1.96 -13.11 0.10
N GLN A 30 1.45 -12.41 -0.93
CA GLN A 30 1.88 -11.05 -1.28
C GLN A 30 1.52 -10.01 -0.21
N PHE A 31 0.34 -10.11 0.39
CA PHE A 31 -0.10 -9.20 1.46
C PHE A 31 0.78 -9.33 2.69
N VAL A 32 1.08 -10.57 3.12
CA VAL A 32 1.98 -10.81 4.26
C VAL A 32 3.39 -10.30 3.97
N ALA A 33 3.92 -10.58 2.77
CA ALA A 33 5.23 -10.08 2.36
C ALA A 33 5.29 -8.55 2.35
N ALA A 34 4.22 -7.89 1.90
CA ALA A 34 4.11 -6.44 1.92
C ALA A 34 4.10 -5.88 3.35
N LEU A 35 3.32 -6.48 4.26
CA LEU A 35 3.30 -6.08 5.67
C LEU A 35 4.68 -6.10 6.30
N ILE A 36 5.41 -7.21 6.15
CA ILE A 36 6.76 -7.37 6.69
C ILE A 36 7.73 -6.36 6.06
N SER A 37 7.66 -6.18 4.74
CA SER A 37 8.56 -5.26 4.02
C SER A 37 8.30 -3.80 4.41
N TYR A 38 7.04 -3.42 4.63
CA TYR A 38 6.71 -2.06 5.06
C TYR A 38 7.09 -1.80 6.50
N ASP A 39 6.92 -2.78 7.41
CA ASP A 39 7.38 -2.67 8.79
C ASP A 39 8.90 -2.43 8.85
N GLU A 40 9.67 -3.24 8.11
CA GLU A 40 11.12 -3.07 7.98
C GLU A 40 11.48 -1.70 7.38
N GLY A 41 10.83 -1.30 6.28
CA GLY A 41 11.09 0.00 5.63
C GLY A 41 10.76 1.20 6.52
N LEU A 42 9.68 1.12 7.30
CA LEU A 42 9.30 2.18 8.24
C LEU A 42 10.29 2.29 9.40
N LEU A 43 10.82 1.17 9.90
CA LEU A 43 11.77 1.17 11.02
C LEU A 43 13.21 1.49 10.61
N CYS A 44 13.60 1.20 9.36
CA CYS A 44 14.96 1.42 8.87
C CYS A 44 15.17 2.82 8.25
N ASP A 45 15.06 2.92 6.93
CA ASP A 45 15.30 4.15 6.18
C ASP A 45 14.48 4.19 4.88
N ASP A 46 14.50 5.35 4.23
CA ASP A 46 13.72 5.61 3.03
C ASP A 46 14.17 4.81 1.80
N THR A 47 15.41 4.31 1.77
CA THR A 47 15.87 3.42 0.69
C THR A 47 15.24 2.05 0.83
N VAL A 48 15.18 1.51 2.05
CA VAL A 48 14.50 0.25 2.34
C VAL A 48 13.00 0.39 2.10
N LEU A 49 12.39 1.50 2.52
CA LEU A 49 10.97 1.78 2.28
C LEU A 49 10.65 1.94 0.78
N ALA A 50 11.52 2.61 0.02
CA ALA A 50 11.42 2.70 -1.44
C ALA A 50 11.48 1.31 -2.08
N ALA A 51 12.39 0.44 -1.65
CA ALA A 51 12.48 -0.92 -2.16
C ALA A 51 11.21 -1.74 -1.86
N ALA A 52 10.65 -1.59 -0.66
CA ALA A 52 9.40 -2.23 -0.26
C ALA A 52 8.21 -1.75 -1.10
N ALA A 53 8.08 -0.44 -1.31
CA ALA A 53 7.03 0.16 -2.14
C ALA A 53 7.18 -0.25 -3.61
N TRP A 54 8.42 -0.27 -4.14
CA TRP A 54 8.70 -0.68 -5.51
C TRP A 54 8.31 -2.14 -5.77
N ARG A 55 8.72 -3.05 -4.88
CA ARG A 55 8.34 -4.47 -4.94
C ARG A 55 6.82 -4.64 -4.93
N THR A 56 6.15 -3.97 -4.02
CA THR A 56 4.73 -4.22 -3.73
C THR A 56 3.79 -3.54 -4.73
N LEU A 57 4.02 -2.27 -5.05
CA LEU A 57 3.13 -1.48 -5.91
C LEU A 57 3.43 -1.65 -7.40
N TYR A 58 4.71 -1.74 -7.75
CA TYR A 58 5.14 -1.81 -9.15
C TYR A 58 5.47 -3.22 -9.60
N GLY A 59 5.61 -4.19 -8.68
CA GLY A 59 5.93 -5.57 -9.01
C GLY A 59 7.29 -5.69 -9.68
N PHE A 60 8.30 -4.97 -9.17
CA PHE A 60 9.67 -4.88 -9.73
C PHE A 60 9.77 -4.31 -11.15
N ARG A 61 8.69 -3.74 -11.70
CA ARG A 61 8.73 -3.09 -13.01
C ARG A 61 9.49 -1.75 -12.91
N PRO A 62 10.22 -1.32 -13.96
CA PRO A 62 10.87 -0.01 -13.96
C PRO A 62 9.88 1.11 -13.64
N VAL A 63 10.31 2.05 -12.80
CA VAL A 63 9.52 3.21 -12.37
C VAL A 63 10.42 4.43 -12.37
N ASP A 64 9.84 5.60 -12.65
CA ASP A 64 10.53 6.88 -12.44
C ASP A 64 10.89 7.03 -10.94
N PRO A 65 12.18 7.20 -10.59
CA PRO A 65 12.60 7.37 -9.20
C PRO A 65 11.88 8.50 -8.46
N ARG A 66 11.46 9.57 -9.15
CA ARG A 66 10.71 10.69 -8.58
C ARG A 66 9.32 10.27 -8.08
N LEU A 67 8.68 9.33 -8.78
CA LEU A 67 7.39 8.77 -8.34
C LEU A 67 7.59 7.90 -7.10
N LEU A 68 8.69 7.15 -7.04
CA LEU A 68 8.99 6.29 -5.90
C LEU A 68 9.29 7.13 -4.65
N GLU A 69 10.09 8.19 -4.79
CA GLU A 69 10.34 9.18 -3.74
C GLU A 69 9.04 9.80 -3.24
N ALA A 70 8.16 10.25 -4.15
CA ALA A 70 6.87 10.82 -3.78
C ALA A 70 5.99 9.84 -2.98
N ILE A 71 6.00 8.56 -3.35
CA ILE A 71 5.28 7.51 -2.60
C ILE A 71 5.88 7.32 -1.21
N VAL A 72 7.20 7.28 -1.09
CA VAL A 72 7.88 7.13 0.22
C VAL A 72 7.55 8.30 1.13
N SER A 73 7.67 9.53 0.61
CA SER A 73 7.28 10.75 1.32
C SER A 73 5.82 10.70 1.78
N TYR A 74 4.91 10.25 0.90
CA TYR A 74 3.50 10.09 1.24
C TYR A 74 3.27 9.08 2.35
N ILE A 75 3.93 7.93 2.31
CA ILE A 75 3.80 6.90 3.35
C ILE A 75 4.25 7.47 4.70
N ARG A 76 5.39 8.17 4.75
CA ARG A 76 5.90 8.82 5.98
C ARG A 76 4.91 9.85 6.52
N MET A 77 4.40 10.74 5.67
CA MET A 77 3.41 11.74 6.05
C MET A 77 2.11 11.10 6.56
N GLN A 78 1.68 9.98 5.98
CA GLN A 78 0.49 9.28 6.44
C GLN A 78 0.71 8.63 7.80
N VAL A 79 1.87 8.03 8.05
CA VAL A 79 2.18 7.45 9.37
C VAL A 79 2.21 8.55 10.44
N ASP A 80 2.86 9.67 10.16
CA ASP A 80 2.88 10.84 11.07
C ASP A 80 1.47 11.39 11.34
N HIS A 81 0.67 11.55 10.27
CA HIS A 81 -0.74 11.97 10.40
C HIS A 81 -1.55 10.99 11.25
N LEU A 82 -1.42 9.69 11.02
CA LEU A 82 -2.14 8.66 11.76
C LEU A 82 -1.74 8.62 13.23
N ASP A 83 -0.45 8.84 13.55
CA ASP A 83 0.05 8.91 14.92
C ASP A 83 -0.47 10.16 15.66
N SER A 84 -0.76 11.24 14.92
CA SER A 84 -1.33 12.47 15.47
C SER A 84 -2.83 12.41 15.78
N LEU A 85 -3.54 11.37 15.29
CA LEU A 85 -4.97 11.24 15.48
C LEU A 85 -5.32 10.90 16.94
N ASN A 86 -6.49 11.39 17.40
CA ASN A 86 -6.96 11.09 18.75
C ASN A 86 -7.41 9.63 18.87
N THR A 87 -6.75 8.88 19.76
CA THR A 87 -7.04 7.45 20.02
C THR A 87 -8.48 7.21 20.49
N GLU A 88 -9.04 8.06 21.35
CA GLU A 88 -10.41 7.88 21.84
C GLU A 88 -11.43 8.01 20.70
N ASP A 89 -11.25 8.99 19.82
CA ASP A 89 -12.11 9.15 18.64
C ASP A 89 -11.99 7.96 17.68
N ILE A 90 -10.78 7.41 17.48
CA ILE A 90 -10.61 6.21 16.66
C ILE A 90 -11.33 5.02 17.30
N MET A 91 -11.14 4.77 18.60
CA MET A 91 -11.68 3.61 19.28
C MET A 91 -13.21 3.67 19.44
N HIS A 92 -13.77 4.86 19.68
CA HIS A 92 -15.20 5.03 19.92
C HIS A 92 -16.01 5.32 18.66
N ARG A 93 -15.47 6.11 17.72
CA ARG A 93 -16.19 6.50 16.50
C ARG A 93 -15.77 5.70 15.27
N GLY A 94 -14.62 5.02 15.31
CA GLY A 94 -14.07 4.31 14.15
C GLY A 94 -13.66 5.24 13.01
N SER A 95 -13.47 6.53 13.29
CA SER A 95 -13.19 7.55 12.27
C SER A 95 -11.69 7.70 12.07
N VAL A 96 -11.19 7.28 10.91
CA VAL A 96 -9.80 7.49 10.49
C VAL A 96 -9.80 8.38 9.25
N THR A 97 -8.96 9.41 9.26
CA THR A 97 -8.74 10.29 8.11
C THR A 97 -7.36 10.06 7.52
N PHE A 98 -7.23 10.32 6.22
CA PHE A 98 -5.98 10.18 5.50
C PHE A 98 -5.69 11.48 4.73
N LEU A 99 -4.41 11.82 4.62
CA LEU A 99 -3.97 12.96 3.81
C LEU A 99 -4.24 12.70 2.31
N PRO A 100 -4.59 13.72 1.52
CA PRO A 100 -4.76 13.56 0.08
C PRO A 100 -3.40 13.47 -0.63
N ILE A 101 -3.25 12.53 -1.58
CA ILE A 101 -2.01 12.36 -2.36
C ILE A 101 -1.59 13.61 -3.17
N LYS A 102 -2.55 14.48 -3.51
CA LYS A 102 -2.31 15.67 -4.35
C LYS A 102 -1.31 16.64 -3.73
N SER A 103 -1.20 16.70 -2.40
CA SER A 103 -0.25 17.59 -1.72
C SER A 103 1.22 17.30 -2.06
N ILE A 104 1.51 16.11 -2.62
CA ILE A 104 2.88 15.63 -2.86
C ILE A 104 3.28 15.73 -4.33
N ILE A 105 2.32 15.55 -5.26
CA ILE A 105 2.59 15.53 -6.70
C ILE A 105 3.02 16.92 -7.23
N HIS A 106 2.74 18.02 -6.51
CA HIS A 106 3.14 19.38 -6.90
C HIS A 106 4.67 19.59 -7.02
N HIS A 107 5.49 18.69 -6.47
CA HIS A 107 6.95 18.76 -6.54
C HIS A 107 7.55 17.99 -7.73
N ILE A 108 6.74 17.29 -8.53
CA ILE A 108 7.21 16.62 -9.74
C ILE A 108 6.95 17.58 -10.92
N PRO A 109 7.99 18.21 -11.49
CA PRO A 109 7.81 19.09 -12.64
C PRO A 109 7.17 18.30 -13.78
N SER A 110 6.08 18.85 -14.31
CA SER A 110 5.56 18.43 -15.62
C SER A 110 6.61 18.81 -16.65
N GLU A 111 7.04 17.84 -17.46
CA GLU A 111 7.87 18.13 -18.65
C GLU A 111 7.21 19.18 -19.55
#